data_AF-A0A094FTY3-F1
#
_entry.id   AF-A0A094FTY3-F1
#
_cell.length_a   1.000
_cell.length_b   1.000
_cell.length_c   1.000
_cell.angle_alpha   90.00
_cell.angle_beta   90.00
_cell.angle_gamma   90.00
#
_symmetry.space_group_name_H-M   'P 1'
#
loop_
_entity.id
_entity.type
_entity.pdbx_description
1 polymer ?
#
loop_
_entity_poly.entity_id
_entity_poly.type
_entity_poly.pdbx_seq_one_letter_code
_entity_poly.pdbx_strand_id
1 'polypeptide(L)'
;MPGKIRTAQAVSFDIPPEQQLGLHNRWHPDIPAISSIKPGETVKIECIDWTGGQIGNNDSADDVRDVDLTKIHYLTGPFDIEGAQPGDLLVVNITDVQPFDHSPWGFTGVFSRKNGGGFLEEHYPKASKAIWDFDGIYCTSRHIPGVRFAGLIHPGILGCAPSTEVLAEWNRREGELISTYAHTHEGKIVAQPPNTTNAHAGKATDEIKDKIAREGARTVPGRPEHGGNVDINNISRGSKTYLPVHVDGAKFSVGDLHFSQGDGEISFCGAIEMAGIITIKFDLIKNGMKTRGLKSPVFRPGDVAPNFGPGRYLTFEGFSVDEWGKQHFMDATVAYRQACLRAIEYLRQFGYSGEQIYLLLSCAPIKGSIAGIVDIPNVCTTLGVPMDIFDFDISIEAEPVRRDLDRPSKMVSDSDTPKMLLLTDVAVAGKNLPRFSLLTSIILVHGLNPKIYSGSQATFANKANELLETIRCDREDWEGRPLILMGHSLGSILIEQALINARQNETY
;
A
#
# COMPACT_ATOMS: atom_id res chain seq x y z
N MET A 1 12.68 -27.52 16.31
CA MET A 1 12.33 -26.59 15.21
C MET A 1 10.99 -25.96 15.56
N PRO A 2 10.79 -24.64 15.44
CA PRO A 2 9.43 -24.12 15.48
C PRO A 2 8.63 -24.83 14.37
N GLY A 3 7.49 -25.43 14.73
CA GLY A 3 6.66 -26.18 13.80
C GLY A 3 6.07 -25.29 12.70
N LYS A 4 5.34 -25.91 11.76
CA LYS A 4 4.58 -25.17 10.73
C LYS A 4 3.66 -24.15 11.40
N ILE A 5 3.73 -22.88 10.98
CA ILE A 5 2.78 -21.85 11.41
C ILE A 5 1.38 -22.29 10.98
N ARG A 6 0.46 -22.45 11.94
CA ARG A 6 -0.91 -22.84 11.64
C ARG A 6 -1.74 -21.65 11.14
N THR A 7 -2.77 -21.95 10.36
CA THR A 7 -3.84 -21.00 10.06
C THR A 7 -4.85 -21.03 11.22
N ALA A 8 -5.07 -19.89 11.88
CA ALA A 8 -6.01 -19.76 12.98
C ALA A 8 -7.47 -19.67 12.50
N GLN A 9 -7.70 -19.01 11.36
CA GLN A 9 -8.97 -19.00 10.66
C GLN A 9 -8.70 -18.89 9.17
N ALA A 10 -9.32 -19.79 8.40
CA ALA A 10 -9.34 -19.76 6.94
C ALA A 10 -10.63 -19.10 6.46
N VAL A 11 -10.64 -18.54 5.24
CA VAL A 11 -11.85 -18.02 4.59
C VAL A 11 -12.15 -18.80 3.32
N SER A 12 -13.39 -18.73 2.84
CA SER A 12 -13.80 -19.34 1.57
C SER A 12 -14.31 -18.28 0.61
N PHE A 13 -13.92 -18.39 -0.65
CA PHE A 13 -14.47 -17.57 -1.74
C PHE A 13 -15.76 -18.19 -2.32
N ASP A 14 -16.05 -19.46 -2.00
CA ASP A 14 -17.23 -20.18 -2.46
C ASP A 14 -18.43 -20.02 -1.52
N ILE A 15 -18.21 -19.53 -0.30
CA ILE A 15 -19.24 -19.36 0.73
C ILE A 15 -19.49 -17.86 0.93
N PRO A 16 -20.73 -17.38 0.81
CA PRO A 16 -21.03 -15.98 1.06
C PRO A 16 -20.53 -15.51 2.44
N PRO A 17 -19.93 -14.32 2.56
CA PRO A 17 -19.33 -13.84 3.81
C PRO A 17 -20.27 -13.86 5.02
N GLU A 18 -21.55 -13.54 4.82
CA GLU A 18 -22.59 -13.57 5.85
C GLU A 18 -22.89 -14.97 6.40
N GLN A 19 -22.46 -16.03 5.70
CA GLN A 19 -22.58 -17.42 6.14
C GLN A 19 -21.29 -17.94 6.80
N GLN A 20 -20.18 -17.19 6.73
CA GLN A 20 -18.92 -17.58 7.33
C GLN A 20 -18.85 -17.13 8.79
N LEU A 21 -19.02 -18.08 9.72
CA LEU A 21 -19.04 -17.82 11.16
C LEU A 21 -17.71 -17.31 11.75
N GLY A 22 -16.63 -17.40 10.97
CA GLY A 22 -15.32 -16.82 11.30
C GLY A 22 -15.23 -15.30 11.11
N LEU A 23 -16.30 -14.69 10.57
CA LEU A 23 -16.36 -13.28 10.22
C LEU A 23 -17.39 -12.53 11.09
N HIS A 24 -17.23 -11.22 11.22
CA HIS A 24 -18.23 -10.29 11.77
C HIS A 24 -18.05 -8.89 11.16
N ASN A 25 -19.06 -8.03 11.23
CA ASN A 25 -18.99 -6.66 10.66
C ASN A 25 -19.50 -5.56 11.59
N ARG A 26 -19.55 -5.85 12.89
CA ARG A 26 -19.88 -4.92 13.97
C ARG A 26 -18.86 -5.06 15.10
N TRP A 27 -18.61 -3.98 15.83
CA TRP A 27 -17.87 -4.03 17.09
C TRP A 27 -18.84 -4.17 18.25
N HIS A 28 -18.67 -5.24 19.05
CA HIS A 28 -19.51 -5.50 20.20
C HIS A 28 -18.83 -6.48 21.18
N PRO A 29 -18.90 -6.28 22.52
CA PRO A 29 -18.23 -7.15 23.50
C PRO A 29 -18.72 -8.60 23.46
N ASP A 30 -20.01 -8.81 23.19
CA ASP A 30 -20.65 -10.14 23.25
C ASP A 30 -20.44 -11.02 21.99
N ILE A 31 -19.74 -10.55 20.95
CA ILE A 31 -19.43 -11.42 19.80
C ILE A 31 -18.56 -12.59 20.33
N PRO A 32 -18.98 -13.85 20.15
CA PRO A 32 -18.21 -14.98 20.64
C PRO A 32 -16.88 -15.12 19.91
N ALA A 33 -15.81 -15.47 20.64
CA ALA A 33 -14.54 -15.77 20.02
C ALA A 33 -14.62 -17.01 19.14
N ILE A 34 -13.93 -16.99 18.00
CA ILE A 34 -13.96 -18.08 17.03
C ILE A 34 -12.94 -19.18 17.38
N SER A 35 -11.84 -18.81 18.04
CA SER A 35 -10.82 -19.69 18.63
C SER A 35 -9.91 -18.89 19.59
N SER A 36 -9.01 -19.60 20.28
CA SER A 36 -8.00 -18.98 21.16
C SER A 36 -6.59 -19.02 20.56
N ILE A 37 -5.76 -18.05 20.92
CA ILE A 37 -4.35 -17.94 20.53
C ILE A 37 -3.51 -17.65 21.78
N LYS A 38 -2.40 -18.36 21.92
CA LYS A 38 -1.49 -18.17 23.06
C LYS A 38 -0.56 -16.97 22.82
N PRO A 39 -0.30 -16.13 23.83
CA PRO A 39 0.83 -15.21 23.78
C PRO A 39 2.11 -15.96 23.42
N GLY A 40 2.90 -15.41 22.49
CA GLY A 40 4.09 -16.04 21.94
C GLY A 40 3.86 -16.91 20.70
N GLU A 41 2.62 -17.32 20.42
CA GLU A 41 2.25 -18.10 19.24
C GLU A 41 2.19 -17.22 17.98
N THR A 42 2.75 -17.72 16.87
CA THR A 42 2.61 -17.10 15.54
C THR A 42 1.56 -17.86 14.76
N VAL A 43 0.60 -17.15 14.16
CA VAL A 43 -0.49 -17.74 13.37
C VAL A 43 -0.69 -16.98 12.06
N LYS A 44 -1.28 -17.66 11.07
CA LYS A 44 -1.85 -17.03 9.87
C LYS A 44 -3.35 -16.79 10.07
N ILE A 45 -3.85 -15.65 9.64
CA ILE A 45 -5.27 -15.33 9.58
C ILE A 45 -5.58 -14.95 8.15
N GLU A 46 -6.57 -15.61 7.57
CA GLU A 46 -7.07 -15.30 6.23
C GLU A 46 -8.17 -14.26 6.31
N CYS A 47 -8.19 -13.34 5.35
CA CYS A 47 -9.15 -12.25 5.25
C CYS A 47 -9.68 -12.21 3.81
N ILE A 48 -11.00 -12.09 3.67
CA ILE A 48 -11.60 -11.61 2.42
C ILE A 48 -11.42 -10.09 2.31
N ASP A 49 -11.61 -9.53 1.12
CA ASP A 49 -11.67 -8.07 0.98
C ASP A 49 -12.83 -7.52 1.82
N TRP A 50 -12.74 -6.25 2.22
CA TRP A 50 -13.68 -5.64 3.15
C TRP A 50 -15.14 -5.65 2.71
N THR A 51 -15.39 -5.64 1.41
CA THR A 51 -16.74 -5.70 0.82
C THR A 51 -17.32 -7.11 0.82
N GLY A 52 -16.45 -8.12 0.96
CA GLY A 52 -16.79 -9.52 0.88
C GLY A 52 -17.09 -9.99 -0.53
N GLY A 53 -16.31 -9.52 -1.52
CA GLY A 53 -16.45 -9.92 -2.92
C GLY A 53 -17.54 -9.20 -3.71
N GLN A 54 -18.03 -8.04 -3.23
CA GLN A 54 -19.00 -7.24 -3.99
C GLN A 54 -18.36 -6.57 -5.22
N ILE A 55 -17.07 -6.26 -5.15
CA ILE A 55 -16.31 -5.63 -6.24
C ILE A 55 -15.57 -6.69 -7.03
N GLY A 56 -15.80 -6.72 -8.35
CA GLY A 56 -15.17 -7.69 -9.24
C GLY A 56 -13.98 -7.12 -9.99
N ASN A 57 -13.05 -8.01 -10.38
CA ASN A 57 -12.02 -7.71 -11.37
C ASN A 57 -12.65 -7.61 -12.76
N ASN A 58 -13.11 -6.41 -13.11
CA ASN A 58 -13.73 -6.07 -14.37
C ASN A 58 -13.54 -4.57 -14.64
N ASP A 59 -13.91 -4.12 -15.84
CA ASP A 59 -13.67 -2.75 -16.30
C ASP A 59 -14.91 -1.85 -16.15
N SER A 60 -15.85 -2.21 -15.27
CA SER A 60 -17.05 -1.42 -14.95
C SER A 60 -16.97 -0.91 -13.52
N ALA A 61 -17.26 0.37 -13.30
CA ALA A 61 -17.35 0.96 -11.96
C ALA A 61 -18.74 0.82 -11.32
N ASP A 62 -19.66 0.07 -11.95
CA ASP A 62 -21.03 -0.09 -11.46
C ASP A 62 -21.08 -0.84 -10.11
N ASP A 63 -20.19 -1.81 -9.90
CA ASP A 63 -20.09 -2.50 -8.60
C ASP A 63 -19.63 -1.56 -7.48
N VAL A 64 -18.72 -0.61 -7.76
CA VAL A 64 -18.35 0.46 -6.82
C VAL A 64 -19.50 1.45 -6.62
N ARG A 65 -20.27 1.77 -7.66
CA ARG A 65 -21.44 2.65 -7.56
C ARG A 65 -22.52 2.05 -6.64
N ASP A 66 -22.77 0.75 -6.79
CA ASP A 66 -23.93 0.06 -6.23
C ASP A 66 -23.59 -0.81 -5.01
N VAL A 67 -22.35 -0.77 -4.53
CA VAL A 67 -21.90 -1.55 -3.36
C VAL A 67 -22.79 -1.26 -2.14
N ASP A 68 -23.15 -2.32 -1.41
CA ASP A 68 -23.92 -2.20 -0.19
C ASP A 68 -22.99 -1.93 1.01
N LEU A 69 -22.80 -0.64 1.30
CA LEU A 69 -22.00 -0.16 2.43
C LEU A 69 -22.60 -0.48 3.81
N THR A 70 -23.72 -1.22 3.91
CA THR A 70 -24.20 -1.74 5.21
C THR A 70 -23.56 -3.08 5.60
N LYS A 71 -23.00 -3.81 4.61
CA LYS A 71 -22.30 -5.10 4.79
C LYS A 71 -20.88 -4.95 5.34
N ILE A 72 -20.22 -3.83 5.05
CA ILE A 72 -18.81 -3.60 5.41
C ILE A 72 -18.61 -3.40 6.92
N HIS A 73 -17.46 -3.74 7.48
CA HIS A 73 -16.32 -4.46 6.88
C HIS A 73 -16.36 -5.91 7.40
N TYR A 74 -16.13 -6.92 6.55
CA TYR A 74 -16.04 -8.29 7.05
C TYR A 74 -14.66 -8.54 7.69
N LEU A 75 -14.62 -8.57 9.02
CA LEU A 75 -13.41 -8.81 9.80
C LEU A 75 -13.29 -10.28 10.19
N THR A 76 -12.09 -10.84 10.11
CA THR A 76 -11.80 -12.19 10.61
C THR A 76 -11.51 -12.15 12.11
N GLY A 77 -12.32 -12.87 12.90
CA GLY A 77 -12.25 -12.85 14.35
C GLY A 77 -13.64 -12.93 15.02
N PRO A 78 -13.73 -12.62 16.32
CA PRO A 78 -12.64 -12.28 17.22
C PRO A 78 -11.88 -13.50 17.74
N PHE A 79 -10.59 -13.33 18.04
CA PHE A 79 -9.74 -14.33 18.68
C PHE A 79 -9.53 -14.01 20.15
N ASP A 80 -9.69 -15.01 21.01
CA ASP A 80 -9.35 -14.89 22.43
C ASP A 80 -7.84 -15.07 22.62
N ILE A 81 -7.18 -14.04 23.14
CA ILE A 81 -5.78 -14.09 23.51
C ILE A 81 -5.68 -14.57 24.96
N GLU A 82 -5.14 -15.77 25.14
CA GLU A 82 -5.11 -16.43 26.46
C GLU A 82 -4.44 -15.54 27.53
N GLY A 83 -5.14 -15.28 28.62
CA GLY A 83 -4.65 -14.49 29.76
C GLY A 83 -4.72 -12.97 29.59
N ALA A 84 -5.24 -12.45 28.47
CA ALA A 84 -5.51 -11.03 28.30
C ALA A 84 -6.72 -10.60 29.16
N GLN A 85 -6.59 -9.47 29.86
CA GLN A 85 -7.61 -8.92 30.74
C GLN A 85 -7.75 -7.41 30.55
N PRO A 86 -8.91 -6.82 30.86
CA PRO A 86 -9.09 -5.37 30.83
C PRO A 86 -7.97 -4.62 31.57
N GLY A 87 -7.39 -3.60 30.94
CA GLY A 87 -6.27 -2.83 31.47
C GLY A 87 -4.88 -3.27 30.97
N ASP A 88 -4.79 -4.41 30.29
CA ASP A 88 -3.57 -4.85 29.59
C ASP A 88 -3.36 -4.07 28.29
N LEU A 89 -2.14 -4.18 27.73
CA LEU A 89 -1.91 -3.91 26.31
C LEU A 89 -1.67 -5.22 25.59
N LEU A 90 -2.41 -5.44 24.50
CA LEU A 90 -2.13 -6.48 23.53
C LEU A 90 -1.05 -5.99 22.58
N VAL A 91 0.09 -6.69 22.53
CA VAL A 91 1.15 -6.45 21.56
C VAL A 91 0.88 -7.32 20.35
N VAL A 92 0.64 -6.70 19.20
CA VAL A 92 0.45 -7.39 17.92
C VAL A 92 1.68 -7.14 17.06
N ASN A 93 2.45 -8.20 16.80
CA ASN A 93 3.59 -8.17 15.90
C ASN A 93 3.15 -8.70 14.54
N ILE A 94 3.11 -7.82 13.53
CA ILE A 94 2.76 -8.17 12.15
C ILE A 94 4.03 -8.70 11.49
N THR A 95 4.12 -10.01 11.35
CA THR A 95 5.33 -10.65 10.81
C THR A 95 5.34 -10.70 9.28
N ASP A 96 4.16 -10.78 8.66
CA ASP A 96 3.98 -10.75 7.21
C ASP A 96 2.53 -10.43 6.83
N VAL A 97 2.32 -9.86 5.65
CA VAL A 97 1.01 -9.64 5.03
C VAL A 97 1.16 -9.89 3.53
N GLN A 98 0.34 -10.76 2.95
CA GLN A 98 0.45 -11.15 1.53
C GLN A 98 -0.93 -11.33 0.91
N PRO A 99 -1.10 -11.03 -0.39
CA PRO A 99 -2.30 -11.45 -1.12
C PRO A 99 -2.39 -12.98 -1.18
N PHE A 100 -3.57 -13.50 -1.55
CA PHE A 100 -3.68 -14.91 -1.89
C PHE A 100 -3.03 -15.21 -3.24
N ASP A 101 -2.28 -16.32 -3.32
CA ASP A 101 -1.66 -16.78 -4.57
C ASP A 101 -2.69 -17.02 -5.70
N HIS A 102 -3.93 -17.38 -5.34
CA HIS A 102 -5.03 -17.62 -6.27
C HIS A 102 -5.92 -16.39 -6.52
N SER A 103 -5.62 -15.26 -5.87
CA SER A 103 -6.26 -13.96 -6.09
C SER A 103 -5.24 -12.83 -6.04
N PRO A 104 -4.22 -12.81 -6.93
CA PRO A 104 -3.14 -11.83 -6.92
C PRO A 104 -3.55 -10.50 -7.57
N TRP A 105 -4.68 -9.95 -7.13
CA TRP A 105 -5.21 -8.68 -7.62
C TRP A 105 -5.95 -7.93 -6.51
N GLY A 106 -6.15 -6.64 -6.72
CA GLY A 106 -6.93 -5.78 -5.84
C GLY A 106 -7.60 -4.64 -6.59
N PHE A 107 -8.32 -3.78 -5.88
CA PHE A 107 -9.03 -2.66 -6.48
C PHE A 107 -8.87 -1.37 -5.68
N THR A 108 -8.97 -0.24 -6.38
CA THR A 108 -9.15 1.09 -5.80
C THR A 108 -10.36 1.70 -6.48
N GLY A 109 -11.20 2.38 -5.73
CA GLY A 109 -12.41 3.02 -6.20
C GLY A 109 -12.51 4.47 -5.76
N VAL A 110 -13.38 5.19 -6.46
CA VAL A 110 -14.00 6.43 -5.99
C VAL A 110 -15.47 6.11 -5.86
N PHE A 111 -16.07 6.34 -4.69
CA PHE A 111 -17.50 6.16 -4.55
C PHE A 111 -18.30 7.24 -5.28
N SER A 112 -19.51 6.88 -5.70
CA SER A 112 -20.51 7.88 -6.07
C SER A 112 -20.80 8.76 -4.86
N ARG A 113 -20.94 10.08 -5.06
CA ARG A 113 -21.40 11.00 -4.00
C ARG A 113 -22.73 10.56 -3.38
N LYS A 114 -23.57 9.85 -4.14
CA LYS A 114 -24.86 9.33 -3.67
C LYS A 114 -24.76 8.06 -2.83
N ASN A 115 -23.60 7.40 -2.81
CA ASN A 115 -23.37 6.14 -2.11
C ASN A 115 -21.92 6.08 -1.59
N GLY A 116 -21.64 6.77 -0.49
CA GLY A 116 -20.32 6.79 0.17
C GLY A 116 -19.64 8.16 0.10
N GLY A 117 -19.42 8.68 -1.11
CA GLY A 117 -18.66 9.92 -1.29
C GLY A 117 -17.16 9.74 -1.08
N GLY A 118 -16.46 10.83 -0.77
CA GLY A 118 -15.00 10.79 -0.56
C GLY A 118 -14.41 12.18 -0.41
N PHE A 119 -13.08 12.25 -0.25
CA PHE A 119 -12.41 13.52 0.08
C PHE A 119 -12.58 14.60 -0.99
N LEU A 120 -12.59 14.19 -2.27
CA LEU A 120 -12.75 15.06 -3.44
C LEU A 120 -14.11 14.89 -4.15
N GLU A 121 -15.17 14.48 -3.44
CA GLU A 121 -16.48 14.17 -4.02
C GLU A 121 -17.15 15.31 -4.80
N GLU A 122 -16.82 16.57 -4.50
CA GLU A 122 -17.32 17.74 -5.23
C GLU A 122 -16.69 17.86 -6.63
N HIS A 123 -15.47 17.33 -6.81
CA HIS A 123 -14.74 17.33 -8.08
C HIS A 123 -14.94 16.04 -8.87
N TYR A 124 -15.01 14.91 -8.16
CA TYR A 124 -15.18 13.57 -8.73
C TYR A 124 -16.41 12.88 -8.14
N PRO A 125 -17.64 13.33 -8.49
CA PRO A 125 -18.88 12.85 -7.86
C PRO A 125 -19.35 11.48 -8.35
N LYS A 126 -18.75 10.95 -9.43
CA LYS A 126 -19.14 9.70 -10.08
C LYS A 126 -18.24 8.56 -9.62
N ALA A 127 -18.83 7.37 -9.54
CA ALA A 127 -18.07 6.18 -9.23
C ALA A 127 -17.01 5.90 -10.30
N SER A 128 -15.80 5.52 -9.86
CA SER A 128 -14.68 5.10 -10.71
C SER A 128 -13.95 3.92 -10.07
N LYS A 129 -13.24 3.13 -10.87
CA LYS A 129 -12.51 1.94 -10.39
C LYS A 129 -11.20 1.75 -11.16
N ALA A 130 -10.16 1.36 -10.46
CA ALA A 130 -8.93 0.81 -11.01
C ALA A 130 -8.66 -0.56 -10.38
N ILE A 131 -8.44 -1.57 -11.23
CA ILE A 131 -7.91 -2.87 -10.82
C ILE A 131 -6.39 -2.87 -10.87
N TRP A 132 -5.78 -3.50 -9.88
CA TRP A 132 -4.34 -3.67 -9.71
C TRP A 132 -3.98 -5.14 -9.75
N ASP A 133 -2.98 -5.50 -10.56
CA ASP A 133 -2.42 -6.84 -10.64
C ASP A 133 -1.12 -6.89 -9.83
N PHE A 134 -0.91 -7.96 -9.06
CA PHE A 134 0.25 -8.12 -8.17
C PHE A 134 1.34 -8.99 -8.81
N ASP A 135 2.57 -8.51 -8.78
CA ASP A 135 3.77 -9.18 -9.26
C ASP A 135 4.85 -9.17 -8.17
N GLY A 136 4.80 -10.19 -7.30
CA GLY A 136 5.60 -10.26 -6.10
C GLY A 136 5.31 -9.09 -5.17
N ILE A 137 6.29 -8.21 -4.97
CA ILE A 137 6.12 -7.00 -4.14
C ILE A 137 5.59 -5.80 -4.92
N TYR A 138 5.46 -5.89 -6.24
CA TYR A 138 5.06 -4.78 -7.11
C TYR A 138 3.60 -4.90 -7.53
N CYS A 139 3.01 -3.77 -7.94
CA CYS A 139 1.73 -3.74 -8.62
C CYS A 139 1.74 -2.81 -9.84
N THR A 140 0.81 -3.06 -10.75
CA THR A 140 0.50 -2.23 -11.92
C THR A 140 -1.00 -2.20 -12.14
N SER A 141 -1.54 -1.16 -12.77
CA SER A 141 -2.94 -1.10 -13.16
C SER A 141 -3.09 -0.96 -14.67
N ARG A 142 -3.96 -1.77 -15.28
CA ARG A 142 -4.38 -1.59 -16.68
C ARG A 142 -5.14 -0.29 -16.92
N HIS A 143 -5.64 0.35 -15.87
CA HIS A 143 -6.41 1.60 -15.92
C HIS A 143 -5.53 2.84 -15.68
N ILE A 144 -4.30 2.65 -15.17
CA ILE A 144 -3.35 3.74 -14.87
C ILE A 144 -1.99 3.36 -15.48
N PRO A 145 -1.82 3.49 -16.81
CA PRO A 145 -0.60 3.07 -17.49
C PRO A 145 0.62 3.91 -17.08
N GLY A 146 1.82 3.36 -17.28
CA GLY A 146 3.08 4.04 -17.00
C GLY A 146 3.46 4.10 -15.51
N VAL A 147 2.71 3.40 -14.65
CA VAL A 147 2.98 3.33 -13.20
C VAL A 147 3.26 1.90 -12.76
N ARG A 148 4.32 1.73 -11.95
CA ARG A 148 4.65 0.50 -11.22
C ARG A 148 5.30 0.85 -9.89
N PHE A 149 4.84 0.28 -8.79
CA PHE A 149 5.45 0.51 -7.47
C PHE A 149 5.38 -0.71 -6.57
N ALA A 150 6.31 -0.76 -5.62
CA ALA A 150 6.30 -1.74 -4.55
C ALA A 150 5.20 -1.41 -3.53
N GLY A 151 4.41 -2.40 -3.14
CA GLY A 151 3.34 -2.24 -2.15
C GLY A 151 3.88 -2.06 -0.74
N LEU A 152 3.27 -1.15 0.01
CA LEU A 152 3.42 -1.06 1.45
C LEU A 152 2.27 -1.84 2.09
N ILE A 153 2.39 -3.16 2.15
CA ILE A 153 1.28 -4.06 2.48
C ILE A 153 0.94 -4.01 3.99
N HIS A 154 -0.32 -3.74 4.34
CA HIS A 154 -0.80 -3.55 5.71
C HIS A 154 -2.30 -3.90 5.86
N PRO A 155 -2.80 -4.13 7.07
CA PRO A 155 -4.23 -4.07 7.37
C PRO A 155 -4.70 -2.62 7.60
N GLY A 156 -5.81 -2.22 6.99
CA GLY A 156 -6.58 -1.01 7.37
C GLY A 156 -7.24 -1.16 8.73
N ILE A 157 -7.77 -2.38 9.01
CA ILE A 157 -8.47 -2.69 10.26
C ILE A 157 -7.73 -3.72 11.11
N LEU A 158 -7.36 -3.30 12.32
CA LEU A 158 -7.07 -4.20 13.44
C LEU A 158 -7.54 -3.60 14.77
N GLY A 159 -8.01 -4.43 15.68
CA GLY A 159 -8.54 -3.92 16.95
C GLY A 159 -8.97 -4.99 17.94
N CYS A 160 -9.05 -4.59 19.21
CA CYS A 160 -9.67 -5.38 20.28
C CYS A 160 -11.16 -5.03 20.39
N ALA A 161 -11.98 -5.93 20.92
CA ALA A 161 -13.38 -5.60 21.20
C ALA A 161 -13.50 -4.51 22.29
N PRO A 162 -14.49 -3.62 22.19
CA PRO A 162 -14.78 -2.65 23.24
C PRO A 162 -15.39 -3.32 24.48
N SER A 163 -15.33 -2.67 25.64
CA SER A 163 -16.24 -2.97 26.74
C SER A 163 -17.64 -2.41 26.45
N THR A 164 -18.63 -2.79 27.25
CA THR A 164 -19.99 -2.22 27.18
C THR A 164 -19.99 -0.70 27.32
N GLU A 165 -19.17 -0.16 28.24
CA GLU A 165 -19.06 1.27 28.49
C GLU A 165 -18.41 2.01 27.32
N VAL A 166 -17.35 1.44 26.75
CA VAL A 166 -16.67 2.00 25.57
C VAL A 166 -17.62 2.01 24.37
N LEU A 167 -18.35 0.92 24.12
CA LEU A 167 -19.34 0.84 23.05
C LEU A 167 -20.48 1.87 23.24
N ALA A 168 -21.00 1.98 24.46
CA ALA A 168 -22.05 2.95 24.77
C ALA A 168 -21.58 4.39 24.52
N GLU A 169 -20.33 4.71 24.88
CA GLU A 169 -19.74 6.03 24.65
C GLU A 169 -19.57 6.34 23.15
N TRP A 170 -19.16 5.35 22.35
CA TRP A 170 -19.09 5.50 20.89
C TRP A 170 -20.45 5.83 20.29
N ASN A 171 -21.46 5.02 20.61
CA ASN A 171 -22.83 5.21 20.11
C ASN A 171 -23.40 6.56 20.55
N ARG A 172 -23.13 7.00 21.80
CA ARG A 172 -23.57 8.30 22.31
C ARG A 172 -22.94 9.45 21.52
N ARG A 173 -21.61 9.53 21.45
CA ARG A 173 -20.91 10.67 20.84
C ARG A 173 -21.11 10.75 19.32
N GLU A 174 -21.17 9.60 18.63
CA GLU A 174 -21.46 9.53 17.19
C GLU A 174 -22.93 9.90 16.91
N GLY A 175 -23.86 9.48 17.78
CA GLY A 175 -25.28 9.88 17.71
C GLY A 175 -25.49 11.38 17.95
N GLU A 176 -24.78 11.97 18.91
CA GLU A 176 -24.78 13.42 19.18
C GLU A 176 -24.25 14.22 17.99
N LEU A 177 -23.19 13.74 17.32
CA LEU A 177 -22.69 14.36 16.10
C LEU A 177 -23.76 14.37 15.00
N ILE A 178 -24.42 13.22 14.76
CA ILE A 178 -25.50 13.11 13.77
C ILE A 178 -26.61 14.11 14.08
N SER A 179 -27.06 14.17 15.34
CA SER A 179 -28.14 15.06 15.76
C SER A 179 -27.76 16.54 15.63
N THR A 180 -26.51 16.89 15.94
CA THR A 180 -26.01 18.27 15.83
C THR A 180 -25.94 18.74 14.38
N TYR A 181 -25.53 17.86 13.46
CA TYR A 181 -25.33 18.20 12.05
C TYR A 181 -26.60 18.05 11.19
N ALA A 182 -27.60 17.30 11.66
CA ALA A 182 -28.86 17.09 10.93
C ALA A 182 -29.54 18.39 10.48
N HIS A 183 -29.38 19.49 11.24
CA HIS A 183 -30.03 20.78 10.95
C HIS A 183 -29.14 21.79 10.21
N THR A 184 -27.82 21.57 10.19
CA THR A 184 -26.85 22.55 9.63
C THR A 184 -26.22 22.08 8.33
N HIS A 185 -26.28 20.78 8.03
CA HIS A 185 -25.64 20.15 6.88
C HIS A 185 -26.57 19.11 6.25
N GLU A 186 -27.76 19.56 5.83
CA GLU A 186 -28.81 18.70 5.26
C GLU A 186 -28.25 17.78 4.17
N GLY A 187 -28.51 16.48 4.30
CA GLY A 187 -28.06 15.46 3.34
C GLY A 187 -26.62 14.96 3.51
N LYS A 188 -25.80 15.52 4.41
CA LYS A 188 -24.45 15.00 4.69
C LYS A 188 -24.47 13.87 5.73
N ILE A 189 -23.84 12.75 5.40
CA ILE A 189 -23.61 11.66 6.34
C ILE A 189 -22.33 11.98 7.12
N VAL A 190 -22.46 12.23 8.43
CA VAL A 190 -21.33 12.62 9.31
C VAL A 190 -20.84 11.48 10.20
N ALA A 191 -21.66 10.46 10.43
CA ALA A 191 -21.32 9.21 11.09
C ALA A 191 -22.37 8.15 10.74
N GLN A 192 -22.04 6.87 10.98
CA GLN A 192 -22.93 5.74 10.71
C GLN A 192 -23.35 5.09 12.04
N PRO A 193 -24.62 5.25 12.47
CA PRO A 193 -25.09 4.64 13.72
C PRO A 193 -25.14 3.11 13.59
N PRO A 194 -25.33 2.38 14.72
CA PRO A 194 -25.70 0.98 14.66
C PRO A 194 -26.83 0.73 13.66
N ASN A 195 -26.68 -0.32 12.85
CA ASN A 195 -27.61 -0.66 11.77
C ASN A 195 -27.81 -2.17 11.75
N THR A 196 -29.08 -2.58 11.89
CA THR A 196 -29.50 -3.98 11.90
C THR A 196 -29.41 -4.62 10.52
N THR A 197 -29.47 -3.82 9.45
CA THR A 197 -29.35 -4.27 8.07
C THR A 197 -27.97 -4.90 7.85
N ASN A 198 -27.96 -6.14 7.36
CA ASN A 198 -26.75 -6.92 7.08
C ASN A 198 -25.77 -7.03 8.25
N ALA A 199 -26.23 -6.93 9.50
CA ALA A 199 -25.37 -7.15 10.65
C ALA A 199 -24.95 -8.63 10.74
N HIS A 200 -23.64 -8.88 10.75
CA HIS A 200 -23.03 -10.20 10.92
C HIS A 200 -22.28 -10.25 12.24
N ALA A 201 -22.66 -11.19 13.10
CA ALA A 201 -22.16 -11.33 14.47
C ALA A 201 -21.47 -12.68 14.71
N GLY A 202 -20.91 -13.29 13.65
CA GLY A 202 -20.15 -14.53 13.72
C GLY A 202 -20.94 -15.68 14.36
N LYS A 203 -20.36 -16.31 15.38
CA LYS A 203 -20.92 -17.49 16.09
C LYS A 203 -22.00 -17.16 17.13
N ALA A 204 -22.45 -15.91 17.23
CA ALA A 204 -23.49 -15.53 18.19
C ALA A 204 -24.77 -16.36 18.02
N THR A 205 -25.45 -16.64 19.14
CA THR A 205 -26.83 -17.19 19.13
C THR A 205 -27.81 -16.13 18.62
N ASP A 206 -29.01 -16.52 18.21
CA ASP A 206 -29.96 -15.59 17.59
C ASP A 206 -30.34 -14.41 18.51
N GLU A 207 -30.54 -14.67 19.82
CA GLU A 207 -30.79 -13.61 20.80
C GLU A 207 -29.63 -12.60 20.89
N ILE A 208 -28.39 -13.09 20.87
CA ILE A 208 -27.20 -12.25 20.93
C ILE A 208 -26.95 -11.54 19.59
N LYS A 209 -27.26 -12.17 18.45
CA LYS A 209 -27.22 -11.54 17.12
C LYS A 209 -28.16 -10.35 17.06
N ASP A 210 -29.39 -10.49 17.55
CA ASP A 210 -30.38 -9.43 17.57
C ASP A 210 -29.94 -8.25 18.43
N LYS A 211 -29.30 -8.52 19.57
CA LYS A 211 -28.68 -7.48 20.41
C LYS A 211 -27.55 -6.77 19.65
N ILE A 212 -26.59 -7.52 19.12
CA ILE A 212 -25.43 -6.98 18.39
C ILE A 212 -25.87 -6.17 17.18
N ALA A 213 -26.91 -6.59 16.46
CA ALA A 213 -27.44 -5.88 15.32
C ALA A 213 -27.99 -4.49 15.69
N ARG A 214 -28.59 -4.36 16.89
CA ARG A 214 -29.18 -3.09 17.36
C ARG A 214 -28.17 -2.13 17.97
N GLU A 215 -27.17 -2.64 18.70
CA GLU A 215 -26.25 -1.79 19.47
C GLU A 215 -24.80 -1.83 18.98
N GLY A 216 -24.44 -2.81 18.16
CA GLY A 216 -23.09 -2.99 17.65
C GLY A 216 -22.67 -1.84 16.74
N ALA A 217 -21.55 -1.22 17.08
CA ALA A 217 -21.02 -0.10 16.32
C ALA A 217 -20.55 -0.55 14.93
N ARG A 218 -20.72 0.32 13.93
CA ARG A 218 -20.14 0.11 12.60
C ARG A 218 -18.61 0.09 12.67
N THR A 219 -17.99 -0.71 11.83
CA THR A 219 -16.52 -0.83 11.74
C THR A 219 -15.87 0.28 10.93
N VAL A 220 -16.65 1.22 10.37
CA VAL A 220 -16.20 2.29 9.46
C VAL A 220 -15.17 3.23 10.07
N PRO A 221 -15.38 3.86 11.25
CA PRO A 221 -14.37 4.73 11.82
C PRO A 221 -13.42 3.95 12.73
N GLY A 222 -12.13 4.30 12.66
CA GLY A 222 -11.18 4.07 13.73
C GLY A 222 -11.58 4.87 14.96
N ARG A 223 -11.29 4.31 16.14
CA ARG A 223 -11.65 4.92 17.43
C ARG A 223 -10.44 4.96 18.36
N PRO A 224 -10.27 6.07 19.11
CA PRO A 224 -9.09 6.27 19.93
C PRO A 224 -8.93 5.21 21.01
N GLU A 225 -9.98 4.52 21.42
CA GLU A 225 -9.91 3.54 22.51
C GLU A 225 -9.34 2.18 22.09
N HIS A 226 -9.47 1.77 20.82
CA HIS A 226 -9.16 0.38 20.43
C HIS A 226 -8.45 0.21 19.09
N GLY A 227 -8.28 1.27 18.30
CA GLY A 227 -7.85 1.16 16.90
C GLY A 227 -9.07 0.99 16.02
N GLY A 228 -9.23 -0.19 15.42
CA GLY A 228 -10.27 -0.42 14.40
C GLY A 228 -9.76 0.04 13.04
N ASN A 229 -10.59 0.77 12.30
CA ASN A 229 -10.27 1.24 10.96
C ASN A 229 -9.44 2.52 10.96
N VAL A 230 -8.11 2.36 11.02
CA VAL A 230 -7.20 3.48 11.17
C VAL A 230 -6.52 3.88 9.85
N ASP A 231 -6.45 2.96 8.88
CA ASP A 231 -5.91 3.19 7.54
C ASP A 231 -4.54 3.87 7.57
N ILE A 232 -3.66 3.34 8.43
CA ILE A 232 -2.29 3.81 8.56
C ILE A 232 -1.39 2.85 7.80
N ASN A 233 -0.96 3.27 6.60
CA ASN A 233 -0.11 2.48 5.70
C ASN A 233 1.19 1.96 6.34
N ASN A 234 1.73 2.69 7.32
CA ASN A 234 2.95 2.33 8.05
C ASN A 234 2.73 1.30 9.17
N ILE A 235 1.50 0.84 9.43
CA ILE A 235 1.22 -0.38 10.23
C ILE A 235 1.37 -1.61 9.34
N SER A 236 2.53 -1.71 8.67
CA SER A 236 2.82 -2.73 7.66
C SER A 236 3.58 -3.93 8.23
N ARG A 237 3.99 -4.84 7.35
CA ARG A 237 4.92 -5.94 7.66
C ARG A 237 6.12 -5.46 8.52
N GLY A 238 6.35 -6.15 9.63
CA GLY A 238 7.39 -5.87 10.61
C GLY A 238 6.96 -4.92 11.73
N SER A 239 5.77 -4.31 11.62
CA SER A 239 5.26 -3.38 12.62
C SER A 239 4.90 -4.09 13.92
N LYS A 240 4.98 -3.32 15.02
CA LYS A 240 4.40 -3.70 16.30
C LYS A 240 3.36 -2.68 16.70
N THR A 241 2.11 -3.10 16.88
CA THR A 241 1.05 -2.26 17.42
C THR A 241 0.68 -2.71 18.83
N TYR A 242 0.30 -1.76 19.67
CA TYR A 242 0.01 -1.93 21.08
C TYR A 242 -1.43 -1.47 21.33
N LEU A 243 -2.35 -2.43 21.47
CA LEU A 243 -3.78 -2.17 21.55
C LEU A 243 -4.27 -2.23 23.00
N PRO A 244 -5.03 -1.24 23.48
CA PRO A 244 -5.71 -1.33 24.77
C PRO A 244 -6.70 -2.51 24.83
N VAL A 245 -6.70 -3.25 25.95
CA VAL A 245 -7.61 -4.37 26.19
C VAL A 245 -8.76 -3.92 27.10
N HIS A 246 -10.00 -4.12 26.64
CA HIS A 246 -11.22 -3.69 27.35
C HIS A 246 -12.13 -4.83 27.80
N VAL A 247 -11.90 -6.05 27.31
CA VAL A 247 -12.64 -7.27 27.68
C VAL A 247 -11.67 -8.43 27.90
N ASP A 248 -12.10 -9.44 28.65
CA ASP A 248 -11.32 -10.67 28.80
C ASP A 248 -11.05 -11.32 27.44
N GLY A 249 -9.84 -11.85 27.27
CA GLY A 249 -9.38 -12.42 26.00
C GLY A 249 -9.06 -11.38 24.92
N ALA A 250 -9.24 -10.08 25.17
CA ALA A 250 -9.10 -8.97 24.21
C ALA A 250 -10.02 -9.01 22.99
N LYS A 251 -10.41 -10.21 22.51
CA LYS A 251 -11.27 -10.43 21.35
C LYS A 251 -10.76 -9.66 20.13
N PHE A 252 -9.56 -10.02 19.69
CA PHE A 252 -8.87 -9.36 18.58
C PHE A 252 -9.48 -9.73 17.23
N SER A 253 -9.68 -8.75 16.35
CA SER A 253 -10.09 -8.96 14.96
C SER A 253 -9.22 -8.16 13.99
N VAL A 254 -9.13 -8.64 12.76
CA VAL A 254 -8.36 -8.04 11.67
C VAL A 254 -9.05 -8.28 10.33
N GLY A 255 -8.91 -7.34 9.40
CA GLY A 255 -9.43 -7.45 8.04
C GLY A 255 -8.93 -6.29 7.22
N ASP A 256 -9.60 -6.05 6.09
CA ASP A 256 -9.36 -4.86 5.27
C ASP A 256 -7.90 -4.73 4.84
N LEU A 257 -7.41 -5.76 4.14
CA LEU A 257 -6.01 -5.81 3.78
C LEU A 257 -5.74 -4.95 2.56
N HIS A 258 -4.73 -4.10 2.67
CA HIS A 258 -4.30 -3.18 1.64
C HIS A 258 -2.95 -3.63 1.08
N PHE A 259 -2.85 -3.77 -0.24
CA PHE A 259 -1.56 -3.99 -0.89
C PHE A 259 -0.68 -2.74 -0.83
N SER A 260 -1.31 -1.55 -0.94
CA SER A 260 -0.66 -0.25 -0.81
C SER A 260 -1.72 0.83 -0.63
N GLN A 261 -1.39 1.90 0.10
CA GLN A 261 -2.29 3.03 0.36
C GLN A 261 -1.49 4.33 0.38
N GLY A 262 -2.09 5.39 -0.15
CA GLY A 262 -1.61 6.77 0.03
C GLY A 262 -2.06 7.36 1.35
N ASP A 263 -1.27 8.27 1.92
CA ASP A 263 -1.65 8.95 3.16
C ASP A 263 -3.00 9.69 3.01
N GLY A 264 -3.91 9.38 3.93
CA GLY A 264 -5.26 9.94 3.97
C GLY A 264 -6.30 9.19 3.17
N GLU A 265 -5.93 8.16 2.39
CA GLU A 265 -6.87 7.28 1.65
C GLU A 265 -7.97 8.09 0.94
N ILE A 266 -7.53 9.10 0.20
CA ILE A 266 -8.40 10.22 -0.17
C ILE A 266 -9.62 9.78 -1.00
N SER A 267 -9.56 8.65 -1.72
CA SER A 267 -10.70 8.16 -2.51
C SER A 267 -11.77 7.41 -1.70
N PHE A 268 -11.54 7.16 -0.41
CA PHE A 268 -12.37 6.41 0.54
C PHE A 268 -12.62 4.94 0.19
N CYS A 269 -12.91 4.62 -1.07
CA CYS A 269 -12.74 3.27 -1.62
C CYS A 269 -11.29 3.04 -2.09
N GLY A 270 -10.34 3.79 -1.52
CA GLY A 270 -8.95 3.33 -1.46
C GLY A 270 -8.84 2.43 -0.23
N ALA A 271 -7.81 1.63 -0.04
CA ALA A 271 -6.49 1.57 -0.67
C ALA A 271 -6.43 0.80 -2.01
N ILE A 272 -5.35 0.06 -2.29
CA ILE A 272 -5.44 -1.14 -3.13
C ILE A 272 -5.99 -2.27 -2.26
N GLU A 273 -7.29 -2.43 -2.28
CA GLU A 273 -8.07 -3.39 -1.52
C GLU A 273 -7.82 -4.82 -1.99
N MET A 274 -7.62 -5.74 -1.06
CA MET A 274 -7.40 -7.15 -1.40
C MET A 274 -7.91 -8.13 -0.34
N ALA A 275 -8.19 -9.34 -0.80
CA ALA A 275 -8.22 -10.52 0.06
C ALA A 275 -6.79 -11.05 0.25
N GLY A 276 -6.49 -11.63 1.41
CA GLY A 276 -5.14 -12.10 1.68
C GLY A 276 -4.95 -12.78 3.02
N ILE A 277 -3.68 -12.87 3.42
CA ILE A 277 -3.22 -13.55 4.61
C ILE A 277 -2.36 -12.60 5.43
N ILE A 278 -2.74 -12.39 6.69
CA ILE A 278 -1.90 -11.72 7.68
C ILE A 278 -1.29 -12.74 8.63
N THR A 279 0.04 -12.69 8.81
CA THR A 279 0.76 -13.54 9.76
C THR A 279 1.18 -12.71 10.97
N ILE A 280 0.64 -13.06 12.14
CA ILE A 280 0.82 -12.25 13.35
C ILE A 280 1.24 -13.10 14.55
N LYS A 281 1.91 -12.43 15.49
CA LYS A 281 2.29 -12.97 16.79
C LYS A 281 1.83 -12.01 17.88
N PHE A 282 1.22 -12.57 18.93
CA PHE A 282 0.76 -11.79 20.08
C PHE A 282 1.71 -11.86 21.27
N ASP A 283 1.72 -10.80 22.07
CA ASP A 283 2.29 -10.77 23.41
C ASP A 283 1.40 -9.87 24.31
N LEU A 284 1.62 -9.89 25.62
CA LEU A 284 0.84 -9.10 26.58
C LEU A 284 1.75 -8.27 27.47
N ILE A 285 1.38 -7.00 27.65
CA ILE A 285 1.92 -6.16 28.73
C ILE A 285 0.83 -6.06 29.78
N LYS A 286 1.00 -6.84 30.86
CA LYS A 286 0.03 -6.87 31.97
C LYS A 286 -0.09 -5.51 32.63
N ASN A 287 -1.31 -5.05 32.86
CA ASN A 287 -1.60 -3.70 33.37
C ASN A 287 -0.92 -2.59 32.53
N GLY A 288 -0.74 -2.85 31.23
CA GLY A 288 0.01 -2.00 30.31
C GLY A 288 -0.60 -0.61 30.13
N MET A 289 -1.92 -0.51 30.08
CA MET A 289 -2.61 0.78 29.89
C MET A 289 -2.25 1.75 31.02
N LYS A 290 -2.26 1.27 32.28
CA LYS A 290 -1.89 2.08 33.44
C LYS A 290 -0.37 2.34 33.49
N THR A 291 0.44 1.30 33.33
CA THR A 291 1.90 1.41 33.51
C THR A 291 2.63 2.12 32.36
N ARG A 292 1.96 2.35 31.22
CA ARG A 292 2.47 3.14 30.10
C ARG A 292 1.69 4.42 29.84
N GLY A 293 0.60 4.65 30.58
CA GLY A 293 -0.27 5.81 30.37
C GLY A 293 -0.98 5.80 29.02
N LEU A 294 -1.22 4.61 28.44
CA LEU A 294 -1.80 4.44 27.12
C LEU A 294 -3.30 4.15 27.23
N LYS A 295 -4.10 5.11 26.77
CA LYS A 295 -5.56 4.95 26.56
C LYS A 295 -5.92 4.69 25.10
N SER A 296 -4.93 4.81 24.22
CA SER A 296 -5.08 4.69 22.77
C SER A 296 -3.97 3.82 22.19
N PRO A 297 -4.21 3.22 21.01
CA PRO A 297 -3.18 2.49 20.29
C PRO A 297 -1.94 3.33 20.06
N VAL A 298 -0.79 2.67 20.11
CA VAL A 298 0.47 3.18 19.59
C VAL A 298 1.09 2.10 18.72
N PHE A 299 1.93 2.48 17.76
CA PHE A 299 2.64 1.51 16.94
C PHE A 299 4.08 1.94 16.67
N ARG A 300 4.90 0.94 16.39
CA ARG A 300 6.23 1.10 15.83
C ARG A 300 6.18 0.57 14.39
N PRO A 301 6.50 1.40 13.38
CA PRO A 301 6.56 0.96 12.00
C PRO A 301 7.50 -0.24 11.80
N GLY A 302 7.24 -1.01 10.75
CA GLY A 302 8.11 -2.10 10.33
C GLY A 302 9.42 -1.61 9.72
N ASP A 303 10.41 -2.50 9.72
CA ASP A 303 11.74 -2.20 9.16
C ASP A 303 11.75 -2.32 7.62
N VAL A 304 10.64 -2.71 6.99
CA VAL A 304 10.51 -2.95 5.54
C VAL A 304 9.44 -2.01 4.97
N ALA A 305 9.87 -1.00 4.23
CA ALA A 305 8.99 -0.10 3.48
C ALA A 305 9.64 0.31 2.15
N PRO A 306 8.87 0.57 1.09
CA PRO A 306 9.37 1.22 -0.12
C PRO A 306 9.99 2.57 0.27
N ASN A 307 11.29 2.73 0.05
CA ASN A 307 11.98 3.98 0.34
C ASN A 307 12.41 4.65 -0.95
N PHE A 308 11.61 5.60 -1.39
CA PHE A 308 12.00 6.56 -2.42
C PHE A 308 12.90 7.60 -1.74
N GLY A 309 14.11 7.84 -2.27
CA GLY A 309 15.05 8.79 -1.66
C GLY A 309 14.43 10.19 -1.49
N PRO A 310 14.91 11.03 -0.54
CA PRO A 310 14.29 12.32 -0.26
C PRO A 310 14.23 13.27 -1.47
N GLY A 311 15.19 13.18 -2.39
CA GLY A 311 15.19 13.93 -3.66
C GLY A 311 14.35 13.32 -4.78
N ARG A 312 13.53 12.29 -4.48
CA ARG A 312 12.69 11.58 -5.45
C ARG A 312 11.20 11.79 -5.25
N TYR A 313 10.80 12.67 -4.32
CA TYR A 313 9.42 13.12 -4.19
C TYR A 313 9.23 14.48 -4.81
N LEU A 314 8.22 14.61 -5.66
CA LEU A 314 7.67 15.91 -6.03
C LEU A 314 6.59 16.27 -5.01
N THR A 315 6.82 17.32 -4.22
CA THR A 315 5.97 17.67 -3.07
C THR A 315 5.14 18.91 -3.35
N PHE A 316 3.82 18.78 -3.19
CA PHE A 316 2.85 19.85 -3.39
C PHE A 316 2.40 20.39 -2.04
N GLU A 317 2.33 21.71 -1.93
CA GLU A 317 1.85 22.38 -0.72
C GLU A 317 0.35 22.65 -0.79
N GLY A 318 -0.29 22.75 0.36
CA GLY A 318 -1.72 23.00 0.55
C GLY A 318 -1.95 23.96 1.71
N PHE A 319 -2.87 24.90 1.57
CA PHE A 319 -3.18 25.93 2.58
C PHE A 319 -4.68 25.99 2.88
N SER A 320 -5.07 26.52 4.04
CA SER A 320 -6.47 26.69 4.47
C SER A 320 -7.26 27.75 3.67
N VAL A 321 -7.10 27.77 2.36
CA VAL A 321 -7.83 28.59 1.39
C VAL A 321 -8.40 27.65 0.35
N ASP A 322 -9.73 27.65 0.17
CA ASP A 322 -10.37 26.71 -0.74
C ASP A 322 -10.26 27.11 -2.22
N GLU A 323 -10.80 26.26 -3.08
CA GLU A 323 -10.78 26.36 -4.55
C GLU A 323 -11.44 27.65 -5.07
N TRP A 324 -12.26 28.32 -4.25
CA TRP A 324 -12.93 29.57 -4.58
C TRP A 324 -12.26 30.80 -3.95
N GLY A 325 -11.10 30.61 -3.31
CA GLY A 325 -10.36 31.66 -2.64
C GLY A 325 -10.93 32.05 -1.27
N LYS A 326 -11.86 31.28 -0.71
CA LYS A 326 -12.38 31.56 0.63
C LYS A 326 -11.35 31.11 1.68
N GLN A 327 -11.02 32.05 2.57
CA GLN A 327 -10.17 31.80 3.72
C GLN A 327 -10.91 30.97 4.77
N HIS A 328 -10.30 29.87 5.22
CA HIS A 328 -10.71 29.07 6.38
C HIS A 328 -9.74 29.29 7.53
N PHE A 329 -10.20 29.12 8.77
CA PHE A 329 -9.37 29.30 9.95
C PHE A 329 -8.79 27.97 10.41
N MET A 330 -7.47 27.81 10.29
CA MET A 330 -6.73 26.65 10.79
C MET A 330 -7.30 25.29 10.33
N ASP A 331 -7.75 25.22 9.07
CA ASP A 331 -8.39 24.05 8.51
C ASP A 331 -7.37 23.19 7.73
N ALA A 332 -6.95 22.09 8.35
CA ALA A 332 -6.03 21.12 7.75
C ALA A 332 -6.69 20.27 6.65
N THR A 333 -8.00 20.07 6.72
CA THR A 333 -8.77 19.31 5.71
C THR A 333 -8.80 20.08 4.40
N VAL A 334 -9.12 21.37 4.43
CA VAL A 334 -9.06 22.25 3.26
C VAL A 334 -7.63 22.33 2.74
N ALA A 335 -6.64 22.50 3.63
CA ALA A 335 -5.24 22.54 3.23
C ALA A 335 -4.82 21.27 2.47
N TYR A 336 -5.10 20.08 3.01
CA TYR A 336 -4.69 18.83 2.36
C TYR A 336 -5.42 18.59 1.04
N ARG A 337 -6.69 19.03 0.94
CA ARG A 337 -7.44 19.04 -0.32
C ARG A 337 -6.73 19.85 -1.39
N GLN A 338 -6.24 21.04 -1.05
CA GLN A 338 -5.51 21.88 -1.99
C GLN A 338 -4.20 21.25 -2.45
N ALA A 339 -3.45 20.58 -1.56
CA ALA A 339 -2.25 19.84 -1.96
C ALA A 339 -2.57 18.73 -2.96
N CYS A 340 -3.63 17.95 -2.72
CA CYS A 340 -4.11 16.91 -3.62
C CYS A 340 -4.52 17.47 -5.00
N LEU A 341 -5.33 18.54 -5.03
CA LEU A 341 -5.79 19.15 -6.27
C LEU A 341 -4.63 19.71 -7.10
N ARG A 342 -3.62 20.30 -6.46
CA ARG A 342 -2.42 20.81 -7.16
C ARG A 342 -1.60 19.67 -7.79
N ALA A 343 -1.44 18.55 -7.08
CA ALA A 343 -0.80 17.36 -7.62
C ALA A 343 -1.59 16.80 -8.83
N ILE A 344 -2.93 16.79 -8.74
CA ILE A 344 -3.80 16.39 -9.85
C ILE A 344 -3.62 17.31 -11.07
N GLU A 345 -3.70 18.64 -10.90
CA GLU A 345 -3.53 19.56 -12.03
C GLU A 345 -2.15 19.44 -12.67
N TYR A 346 -1.10 19.21 -11.86
CA TYR A 346 0.24 18.98 -12.37
C TYR A 346 0.32 17.71 -13.23
N LEU A 347 -0.16 16.58 -12.72
CA LEU A 347 -0.06 15.28 -13.39
C LEU A 347 -0.94 15.19 -14.65
N ARG A 348 -2.02 15.99 -14.76
CA ARG A 348 -2.85 16.09 -15.98
C ARG A 348 -2.06 16.52 -17.21
N GLN A 349 -0.98 17.27 -17.05
CA GLN A 349 -0.13 17.72 -18.16
C GLN A 349 0.55 16.55 -18.89
N PHE A 350 0.73 15.41 -18.21
CA PHE A 350 1.31 14.19 -18.77
C PHE A 350 0.28 13.31 -19.49
N GLY A 351 -1.00 13.68 -19.48
CA GLY A 351 -2.07 12.99 -20.21
C GLY A 351 -3.00 12.11 -19.36
N TYR A 352 -2.81 12.06 -18.04
CA TYR A 352 -3.74 11.35 -17.16
C TYR A 352 -5.06 12.11 -17.00
N SER A 353 -6.16 11.37 -16.84
CA SER A 353 -7.43 11.92 -16.37
C SER A 353 -7.37 12.30 -14.89
N GLY A 354 -8.29 13.14 -14.43
CA GLY A 354 -8.38 13.50 -13.02
C GLY A 354 -8.69 12.29 -12.13
N GLU A 355 -9.55 11.39 -12.60
CA GLU A 355 -9.95 10.16 -11.92
C GLU A 355 -8.77 9.17 -11.81
N GLN A 356 -7.95 9.01 -12.87
CA GLN A 356 -6.75 8.19 -12.82
C GLN A 356 -5.78 8.68 -11.74
N ILE A 357 -5.55 10.00 -11.67
CA ILE A 357 -4.64 10.57 -10.68
C ILE A 357 -5.23 10.47 -9.27
N TYR A 358 -6.53 10.71 -9.11
CA TYR A 358 -7.18 10.61 -7.80
C TYR A 358 -7.10 9.19 -7.24
N LEU A 359 -7.38 8.17 -8.06
CA LEU A 359 -7.19 6.77 -7.71
C LEU A 359 -5.72 6.48 -7.36
N LEU A 360 -4.78 6.95 -8.18
CA LEU A 360 -3.34 6.77 -7.95
C LEU A 360 -2.89 7.39 -6.61
N LEU A 361 -3.29 8.62 -6.32
CA LEU A 361 -2.93 9.31 -5.07
C LEU A 361 -3.51 8.62 -3.83
N SER A 362 -4.62 7.89 -3.97
CA SER A 362 -5.20 7.14 -2.85
C SER A 362 -4.49 5.82 -2.56
N CYS A 363 -3.72 5.27 -3.50
CA CYS A 363 -3.24 3.89 -3.43
C CYS A 363 -1.71 3.77 -3.57
N ALA A 364 -1.05 4.68 -4.29
CA ALA A 364 0.39 4.77 -4.33
C ALA A 364 0.94 5.23 -2.98
N PRO A 365 2.15 4.82 -2.58
CA PRO A 365 2.79 5.20 -1.32
C PRO A 365 3.27 6.67 -1.32
N ILE A 366 2.33 7.59 -1.52
CA ILE A 366 2.52 9.04 -1.39
C ILE A 366 2.72 9.42 0.08
N LYS A 367 3.29 10.61 0.31
CA LYS A 367 3.52 11.14 1.66
C LYS A 367 2.69 12.38 1.92
N GLY A 368 1.69 12.26 2.78
CA GLY A 368 0.89 13.36 3.30
C GLY A 368 1.45 13.85 4.63
N SER A 369 1.46 15.15 4.87
CA SER A 369 1.89 15.69 6.16
C SER A 369 1.18 16.99 6.52
N ILE A 370 0.92 17.18 7.82
CA ILE A 370 0.68 18.50 8.38
C ILE A 370 2.05 19.10 8.66
N ALA A 371 2.49 20.01 7.78
CA ALA A 371 3.81 20.62 7.86
C ALA A 371 3.86 21.75 8.90
N GLY A 372 2.81 22.57 8.97
CA GLY A 372 2.67 23.64 9.95
C GLY A 372 1.21 23.86 10.32
N ILE A 373 0.89 23.91 11.62
CA ILE A 373 -0.49 24.03 12.13
C ILE A 373 -0.64 25.18 13.14
N VAL A 374 0.26 26.17 13.10
CA VAL A 374 0.29 27.26 14.09
C VAL A 374 0.25 28.65 13.46
N ASP A 375 0.57 28.78 12.18
CA ASP A 375 0.71 30.07 11.50
C ASP A 375 -0.65 30.60 11.03
N ILE A 376 -1.30 31.37 11.89
CA ILE A 376 -2.62 31.95 11.60
C ILE A 376 -2.57 32.80 10.31
N PRO A 377 -3.53 32.63 9.37
CA PRO A 377 -4.74 31.79 9.47
C PRO A 377 -4.61 30.36 8.90
N ASN A 378 -3.46 30.00 8.33
CA ASN A 378 -3.32 28.85 7.44
C ASN A 378 -2.60 27.67 8.09
N VAL A 379 -3.21 26.49 8.03
CA VAL A 379 -2.45 25.25 8.08
C VAL A 379 -1.69 25.10 6.77
N CYS A 380 -0.42 24.70 6.85
CA CYS A 380 0.34 24.20 5.73
C CYS A 380 0.36 22.67 5.77
N THR A 381 -0.11 22.05 4.70
CA THR A 381 -0.01 20.59 4.50
C THR A 381 0.80 20.31 3.24
N THR A 382 1.39 19.13 3.16
CA THR A 382 2.17 18.70 2.00
C THR A 382 1.71 17.34 1.49
N LEU A 383 1.88 17.11 0.19
CA LEU A 383 1.62 15.85 -0.51
C LEU A 383 2.81 15.54 -1.42
N GLY A 384 3.64 14.57 -1.03
CA GLY A 384 4.78 14.08 -1.81
C GLY A 384 4.40 12.92 -2.72
N VAL A 385 4.55 13.10 -4.03
CA VAL A 385 4.40 12.05 -5.04
C VAL A 385 5.78 11.45 -5.38
N PRO A 386 6.00 10.14 -5.19
CA PRO A 386 7.27 9.52 -5.54
C PRO A 386 7.43 9.43 -7.06
N MET A 387 8.42 10.11 -7.62
CA MET A 387 8.64 10.17 -9.08
C MET A 387 9.06 8.82 -9.67
N ASP A 388 9.69 7.96 -8.86
CA ASP A 388 10.20 6.64 -9.29
C ASP A 388 9.11 5.61 -9.60
N ILE A 389 7.85 5.91 -9.29
CA ILE A 389 6.74 5.00 -9.63
C ILE A 389 6.35 5.12 -11.10
N PHE A 390 6.76 6.19 -11.78
CA PHE A 390 6.49 6.43 -13.19
C PHE A 390 7.63 5.87 -14.05
N ASP A 391 7.31 5.28 -15.20
CA ASP A 391 8.31 4.84 -16.18
C ASP A 391 8.81 5.98 -17.09
N PHE A 392 8.40 7.21 -16.78
CA PHE A 392 8.83 8.44 -17.41
C PHE A 392 9.10 9.55 -16.39
N ASP A 393 9.85 10.56 -16.83
CA ASP A 393 10.20 11.70 -16.00
C ASP A 393 9.01 12.64 -15.78
N ILE A 394 8.72 12.91 -14.51
CA ILE A 394 7.69 13.87 -14.05
C ILE A 394 8.31 15.00 -13.23
N SER A 395 9.63 15.21 -13.31
CA SER A 395 10.28 16.30 -12.60
C SER A 395 9.88 17.67 -13.18
N ILE A 396 10.06 18.72 -12.37
CA ILE A 396 9.73 20.10 -12.77
C ILE A 396 10.69 20.62 -13.84
N GLU A 397 11.92 20.14 -13.84
CA GLU A 397 12.96 20.51 -14.80
C GLU A 397 12.70 19.95 -16.21
N ALA A 398 11.90 18.88 -16.32
CA ALA A 398 11.50 18.31 -17.59
C ALA A 398 10.26 19.02 -18.15
N GLU A 399 10.28 19.32 -19.45
CA GLU A 399 9.09 19.80 -20.15
C GLU A 399 8.00 18.71 -20.16
N PRO A 400 6.75 19.02 -19.73
CA PRO A 400 5.68 18.03 -19.71
C PRO A 400 5.35 17.51 -21.11
N VAL A 401 5.48 16.19 -21.30
CA VAL A 401 5.08 15.51 -22.54
C VAL A 401 3.74 14.83 -22.34
N ARG A 402 2.71 15.25 -23.09
CA ARG A 402 1.39 14.60 -23.03
C ARG A 402 1.45 13.21 -23.67
N ARG A 403 0.96 12.20 -22.95
CA ARG A 403 0.88 10.79 -23.40
C ARG A 403 -0.56 10.39 -23.69
N ASP A 404 -0.73 9.35 -24.52
CA ASP A 404 -2.02 8.71 -24.78
C ASP A 404 -2.24 7.60 -23.74
N LEU A 405 -2.92 7.94 -22.64
CA LEU A 405 -3.11 7.08 -21.46
C LEU A 405 -4.57 6.60 -21.31
N ASP A 406 -5.43 6.91 -22.28
CA ASP A 406 -6.85 6.55 -22.32
C ASP A 406 -7.13 5.19 -23.00
N ARG A 407 -6.09 4.53 -23.53
CA ARG A 407 -6.27 3.23 -24.19
C ARG A 407 -6.21 2.11 -23.16
N PRO A 408 -7.17 1.14 -23.16
CA PRO A 408 -6.85 -0.18 -22.63
C PRO A 408 -5.61 -0.61 -23.39
N SER A 409 -4.58 -1.04 -22.66
CA SER A 409 -3.35 -1.55 -23.24
C SER A 409 -3.73 -2.41 -24.44
N LYS A 410 -3.38 -1.97 -25.65
CA LYS A 410 -3.37 -2.92 -26.76
C LYS A 410 -2.50 -4.04 -26.21
N MET A 411 -3.07 -5.24 -26.10
CA MET A 411 -2.24 -6.43 -26.14
C MET A 411 -1.32 -6.19 -27.32
N VAL A 412 -0.05 -5.95 -27.01
CA VAL A 412 1.03 -6.24 -27.93
C VAL A 412 0.74 -7.69 -28.26
N SER A 413 0.13 -7.94 -29.43
CA SER A 413 0.11 -9.28 -29.98
C SER A 413 1.55 -9.75 -29.95
N ASP A 414 1.79 -11.03 -29.71
CA ASP A 414 3.14 -11.64 -29.67
C ASP A 414 4.02 -11.31 -30.92
N SER A 415 3.46 -10.63 -31.92
CA SER A 415 4.12 -10.09 -33.11
C SER A 415 4.84 -8.74 -32.95
N ASP A 416 4.60 -7.96 -31.89
CA ASP A 416 5.23 -6.64 -31.67
C ASP A 416 6.19 -6.65 -30.45
N THR A 417 6.80 -7.81 -30.18
CA THR A 417 8.14 -7.81 -29.58
C THR A 417 9.03 -6.94 -30.49
N PRO A 418 9.83 -5.99 -29.98
CA PRO A 418 10.88 -5.41 -30.80
C PRO A 418 11.66 -6.58 -31.36
N LYS A 419 11.64 -6.75 -32.69
CA LYS A 419 12.46 -7.73 -33.37
C LYS A 419 13.87 -7.48 -32.89
N MET A 420 14.33 -8.37 -32.03
CA MET A 420 15.74 -8.53 -31.74
C MET A 420 16.37 -8.78 -33.10
N LEU A 421 17.04 -7.76 -33.64
CA LEU A 421 18.01 -7.98 -34.69
C LEU A 421 19.01 -8.95 -34.10
N LEU A 422 18.85 -10.23 -34.45
CA LEU A 422 19.89 -11.23 -34.32
C LEU A 422 21.05 -10.74 -35.18
N LEU A 423 21.97 -10.02 -34.54
CA LEU A 423 23.36 -10.03 -34.95
C LEU A 423 23.87 -11.43 -34.62
N THR A 424 23.59 -12.36 -35.52
CA THR A 424 24.43 -13.53 -35.68
C THR A 424 25.82 -13.05 -36.08
N ASP A 425 26.81 -13.66 -35.43
CA ASP A 425 28.24 -13.61 -35.70
C ASP A 425 29.03 -12.44 -35.06
N VAL A 426 29.30 -12.52 -33.75
CA VAL A 426 30.67 -12.68 -33.20
C VAL A 426 30.62 -13.51 -31.90
N ALA A 427 31.65 -14.33 -31.73
CA ALA A 427 31.71 -15.57 -30.94
C ALA A 427 31.64 -15.48 -29.40
N VAL A 428 31.10 -16.57 -28.85
CA VAL A 428 30.99 -16.99 -27.45
C VAL A 428 32.35 -17.32 -26.80
N ALA A 429 32.52 -17.00 -25.51
CA ALA A 429 33.20 -17.89 -24.56
C ALA A 429 32.77 -17.67 -23.09
N GLY A 430 31.85 -18.52 -22.59
CA GLY A 430 31.62 -18.73 -21.15
C GLY A 430 30.15 -18.66 -20.71
N LYS A 431 29.54 -19.81 -20.42
CA LYS A 431 28.10 -20.00 -20.14
C LYS A 431 27.67 -19.58 -18.72
N ASN A 432 26.42 -19.12 -18.63
CA ASN A 432 25.54 -18.91 -17.46
C ASN A 432 25.77 -17.65 -16.60
N LEU A 433 25.16 -16.53 -17.00
CA LEU A 433 24.76 -15.45 -16.08
C LEU A 433 23.37 -14.88 -16.46
N PRO A 434 22.59 -14.37 -15.49
CA PRO A 434 21.22 -13.87 -15.72
C PRO A 434 21.22 -12.53 -16.45
N ARG A 435 20.20 -12.34 -17.29
CA ARG A 435 19.91 -11.10 -18.03
C ARG A 435 19.40 -10.03 -17.05
N PHE A 436 20.10 -8.89 -16.95
CA PHE A 436 19.58 -7.67 -16.33
C PHE A 436 19.27 -6.64 -17.41
N SER A 437 18.14 -5.95 -17.28
CA SER A 437 17.68 -4.91 -18.19
C SER A 437 17.91 -3.50 -17.63
N LEU A 438 18.16 -2.56 -18.56
CA LEU A 438 17.88 -1.11 -18.53
C LEU A 438 19.03 -0.13 -18.19
N LEU A 439 19.16 0.87 -19.08
CA LEU A 439 19.79 2.20 -18.94
C LEU A 439 21.32 2.31 -18.76
N THR A 440 22.06 1.20 -18.65
CA THR A 440 23.53 1.20 -18.59
C THR A 440 24.12 0.11 -19.49
N SER A 441 25.23 0.39 -20.18
CA SER A 441 26.04 -0.67 -20.79
C SER A 441 26.85 -1.32 -19.68
N ILE A 442 26.38 -2.48 -19.18
CA ILE A 442 27.13 -3.29 -18.21
C ILE A 442 28.03 -4.24 -18.99
N ILE A 443 29.33 -4.01 -18.94
CA ILE A 443 30.31 -4.96 -19.50
C ILE A 443 30.81 -5.84 -18.37
N LEU A 444 30.33 -7.08 -18.36
CA LEU A 444 30.74 -8.14 -17.44
C LEU A 444 31.93 -8.88 -18.04
N VAL A 445 33.14 -8.64 -17.51
CA VAL A 445 34.36 -9.34 -17.94
C VAL A 445 34.57 -10.56 -17.05
N HIS A 446 34.05 -11.71 -17.48
CA HIS A 446 34.23 -12.98 -16.76
C HIS A 446 35.42 -13.77 -17.35
N GLY A 447 36.60 -13.59 -16.78
CA GLY A 447 37.83 -14.22 -17.25
C GLY A 447 38.32 -15.36 -16.35
N LEU A 448 37.77 -16.58 -16.50
CA LEU A 448 38.45 -17.83 -16.10
C LEU A 448 39.17 -18.44 -17.32
N ASN A 449 39.99 -17.64 -18.00
CA ASN A 449 40.86 -18.17 -19.06
C ASN A 449 42.34 -18.04 -18.63
N PRO A 450 42.95 -19.11 -18.09
CA PRO A 450 44.35 -19.09 -17.65
C PRO A 450 45.33 -18.74 -18.78
N LYS A 451 44.92 -18.79 -20.06
CA LYS A 451 45.75 -18.36 -21.20
C LYS A 451 46.07 -16.87 -21.22
N ILE A 452 45.26 -16.01 -20.59
CA ILE A 452 45.50 -14.56 -20.54
C ILE A 452 46.68 -14.23 -19.61
N TYR A 453 46.89 -15.06 -18.58
CA TYR A 453 47.92 -14.85 -17.54
C TYR A 453 49.14 -15.75 -17.68
N SER A 454 49.09 -16.76 -18.56
CA SER A 454 50.26 -17.58 -18.92
C SER A 454 51.13 -16.97 -20.02
N GLY A 455 50.81 -15.76 -20.51
CA GLY A 455 51.56 -15.02 -21.51
C GLY A 455 52.59 -14.05 -20.91
N SER A 456 53.28 -13.28 -21.77
CA SER A 456 54.18 -12.21 -21.30
C SER A 456 53.38 -10.97 -20.88
N GLN A 457 54.01 -10.04 -20.15
CA GLN A 457 53.41 -8.75 -19.78
C GLN A 457 52.85 -7.99 -21.00
N ALA A 458 53.49 -8.12 -22.16
CA ALA A 458 53.01 -7.53 -23.42
C ALA A 458 51.69 -8.17 -23.90
N THR A 459 51.53 -9.49 -23.75
CA THR A 459 50.28 -10.19 -24.09
C THR A 459 49.11 -9.68 -23.25
N PHE A 460 49.36 -9.43 -21.96
CA PHE A 460 48.36 -8.91 -21.03
C PHE A 460 47.95 -7.46 -21.37
N ALA A 461 48.94 -6.58 -21.59
CA ALA A 461 48.70 -5.20 -22.00
C ALA A 461 47.93 -5.10 -23.33
N ASN A 462 48.23 -5.97 -24.30
CA ASN A 462 47.50 -6.03 -25.56
C ASN A 462 46.03 -6.44 -25.37
N LYS A 463 45.74 -7.39 -24.47
CA LYS A 463 44.34 -7.75 -24.15
C LYS A 463 43.59 -6.65 -23.41
N ALA A 464 44.28 -5.87 -22.59
CA ALA A 464 43.70 -4.68 -21.98
C ALA A 464 43.33 -3.63 -23.06
N ASN A 465 44.17 -3.45 -24.08
CA ASN A 465 43.87 -2.57 -25.22
C ASN A 465 42.71 -3.09 -26.08
N GLU A 466 42.62 -4.40 -26.33
CA GLU A 466 41.48 -4.99 -27.05
C GLU A 466 40.16 -4.78 -26.30
N LEU A 467 40.18 -4.85 -24.96
CA LEU A 467 39.03 -4.51 -24.13
C LEU A 467 38.63 -3.04 -24.30
N LEU A 468 39.60 -2.11 -24.29
CA LEU A 468 39.34 -0.68 -24.53
C LEU A 468 38.77 -0.41 -25.92
N GLU A 469 39.31 -1.04 -26.98
CA GLU A 469 38.74 -0.89 -28.33
C GLU A 469 37.32 -1.43 -28.41
N THR A 470 37.04 -2.56 -27.76
CA THR A 470 35.67 -3.10 -27.72
C THR A 470 34.73 -2.11 -27.04
N ILE A 471 35.15 -1.54 -25.90
CA ILE A 471 34.39 -0.51 -25.19
C ILE A 471 34.18 0.72 -26.08
N ARG A 472 35.22 1.18 -26.80
CA ARG A 472 35.16 2.36 -27.67
C ARG A 472 34.19 2.15 -28.83
N CYS A 473 34.32 1.03 -29.56
CA CYS A 473 33.44 0.68 -30.68
C CYS A 473 31.98 0.53 -30.23
N ASP A 474 31.73 -0.10 -29.09
CA ASP A 474 30.36 -0.25 -28.55
C ASP A 474 29.75 1.09 -28.10
N ARG A 475 30.56 2.15 -27.98
CA ARG A 475 30.17 3.45 -27.41
C ARG A 475 30.28 4.62 -28.38
N GLU A 476 30.60 4.39 -29.65
CA GLU A 476 30.87 5.45 -30.65
C GLU A 476 29.75 6.49 -30.78
N ASP A 477 28.49 6.13 -30.47
CA ASP A 477 27.32 7.03 -30.47
C ASP A 477 26.72 7.33 -29.07
N TRP A 478 27.39 6.91 -27.99
CA TRP A 478 26.81 6.90 -26.63
C TRP A 478 27.77 7.37 -25.52
N GLU A 479 28.57 8.41 -25.81
CA GLU A 479 29.67 8.89 -24.96
C GLU A 479 29.23 9.26 -23.51
N GLY A 480 28.03 9.80 -23.32
CA GLY A 480 27.52 10.24 -22.01
C GLY A 480 26.98 9.14 -21.09
N ARG A 481 26.97 7.87 -21.51
CA ARG A 481 26.39 6.78 -20.69
C ARG A 481 27.38 6.28 -19.62
N PRO A 482 26.96 6.11 -18.35
CA PRO A 482 27.82 5.52 -17.33
C PRO A 482 28.30 4.13 -17.73
N LEU A 483 29.56 3.82 -17.41
CA LEU A 483 30.16 2.49 -17.64
C LEU A 483 30.31 1.79 -16.29
N ILE A 484 29.78 0.57 -16.18
CA ILE A 484 30.00 -0.29 -15.03
C ILE A 484 30.85 -1.47 -15.48
N LEU A 485 32.09 -1.54 -15.01
CA LEU A 485 33.02 -2.63 -15.24
C LEU A 485 33.02 -3.57 -14.04
N MET A 486 32.52 -4.79 -14.22
CA MET A 486 32.51 -5.81 -13.17
C MET A 486 33.49 -6.93 -13.53
N GLY A 487 34.55 -7.04 -12.74
CA GLY A 487 35.53 -8.12 -12.82
C GLY A 487 35.40 -9.07 -11.64
N HIS A 488 35.56 -10.37 -11.89
CA HIS A 488 35.76 -11.37 -10.85
C HIS A 488 37.18 -11.94 -10.96
N SER A 489 37.91 -12.00 -9.84
CA SER A 489 39.27 -12.52 -9.77
C SER A 489 40.21 -11.82 -10.76
N LEU A 490 40.77 -12.56 -11.71
CA LEU A 490 41.68 -12.05 -12.73
C LEU A 490 41.02 -10.97 -13.63
N GLY A 491 39.71 -11.06 -13.90
CA GLY A 491 39.01 -10.03 -14.66
C GLY A 491 39.15 -8.61 -14.10
N SER A 492 39.29 -8.47 -12.77
CA SER A 492 39.50 -7.18 -12.10
C SER A 492 40.86 -6.56 -12.45
N ILE A 493 41.90 -7.38 -12.58
CA ILE A 493 43.27 -6.94 -12.91
C ILE A 493 43.34 -6.49 -14.38
N LEU A 494 42.61 -7.18 -15.28
CA LEU A 494 42.54 -6.79 -16.69
C LEU A 494 41.84 -5.43 -16.86
N ILE A 495 40.77 -5.19 -16.09
CA ILE A 495 40.07 -3.90 -16.04
C ILE A 495 41.01 -2.82 -15.52
N GLU A 496 41.73 -3.06 -14.43
CA GLU A 496 42.67 -2.10 -13.86
C GLU A 496 43.77 -1.73 -14.87
N GLN A 497 44.35 -2.73 -15.57
CA GLN A 497 45.35 -2.48 -16.61
C GLN A 497 44.77 -1.73 -17.81
N ALA A 498 43.52 -1.99 -18.20
CA ALA A 498 42.83 -1.24 -19.26
C ALA A 498 42.66 0.22 -18.86
N LEU A 499 42.27 0.52 -17.62
CA LEU A 499 42.17 1.91 -17.14
C LEU A 499 43.53 2.62 -17.12
N ILE A 500 44.61 1.91 -16.77
CA ILE A 500 45.98 2.45 -16.84
C ILE A 500 46.36 2.77 -18.29
N ASN A 501 46.07 1.87 -19.22
CA ASN A 501 46.37 2.04 -20.64
C ASN A 501 45.58 3.21 -21.24
N ALA A 502 44.28 3.33 -20.92
CA ALA A 502 43.43 4.43 -21.38
C ALA A 502 43.98 5.79 -20.92
N ARG A 503 44.42 5.89 -19.66
CA ARG A 503 45.04 7.12 -19.14
C ARG A 503 46.31 7.55 -19.91
N GLN A 504 46.97 6.61 -20.60
CA GLN A 504 48.21 6.85 -21.34
C GLN A 504 47.97 6.99 -22.86
N ASN A 505 46.73 6.87 -23.34
CA ASN A 505 46.39 6.92 -24.75
C ASN A 505 45.13 7.75 -24.97
N GLU A 506 45.29 8.93 -25.58
CA GLU A 506 44.20 9.89 -25.85
C GLU A 506 43.08 9.35 -26.77
N THR A 507 43.27 8.17 -27.36
CA THR A 507 42.25 7.48 -28.17
C THR A 507 41.10 6.90 -27.32
N TYR A 508 41.30 6.65 -26.02
CA TYR A 508 40.35 5.92 -25.14
C TYR A 508 39.84 6.71 -23.94
#